data_AF-A0A1F4W2J0-F1
#
_entry.id   AF-A0A1F4W2J0-F1
#
_cell.length_a   1.000
_cell.length_b   1.000
_cell.length_c   1.000
_cell.angle_alpha   90.00
_cell.angle_beta   90.00
_cell.angle_gamma   90.00
#
_symmetry.space_group_name_H-M   'P 1'
#
loop_
_entity.id
_entity.type
_entity.pdbx_description
1 polymer ?
#
loop_
_entity_poly.entity_id
_entity_poly.type
_entity_poly.pdbx_seq_one_letter_code
_entity_poly.pdbx_strand_id
1 'polypeptide(L)'
;MNFNCSNCQKKVDFNAPGTKNRNHCPYCLYSIHIDIEIGDRKNKCMGLMRPIGKLLKQDGEEVLVHKCETCGEVRKNRIAGDDDWDLVKNLPILEKDVLFTPNHPCNETSIW
;
A
#
# COMPACT_ATOMS: atom_id res chain seq x y z
N MET A 1 8.72 15.79 8.53
CA MET A 1 8.91 15.89 7.05
C MET A 1 7.58 15.48 6.41
N ASN A 2 7.21 15.97 5.23
CA ASN A 2 5.92 15.65 4.59
C ASN A 2 6.07 15.44 3.07
N PHE A 3 5.05 14.88 2.45
CA PHE A 3 4.92 14.74 0.99
C PHE A 3 3.48 15.02 0.53
N ASN A 4 3.29 15.32 -0.74
CA ASN A 4 1.94 15.43 -1.32
C ASN A 4 1.53 14.09 -1.92
N CYS A 5 0.34 13.60 -1.59
CA CYS A 5 -0.18 12.35 -2.13
C CYS A 5 -0.44 12.47 -3.64
N SER A 6 0.16 11.60 -4.45
CA SER A 6 -0.01 11.61 -5.92
C SER A 6 -1.44 11.31 -6.40
N ASN A 7 -2.31 10.77 -5.54
CA ASN A 7 -3.72 10.53 -5.85
C ASN A 7 -4.64 11.70 -5.45
N CYS A 8 -4.64 12.10 -4.18
CA CYS A 8 -5.59 13.10 -3.67
C CYS A 8 -4.99 14.49 -3.38
N GLN A 9 -3.69 14.68 -3.62
CA GLN A 9 -2.92 15.92 -3.43
C GLN A 9 -2.88 16.49 -2.01
N LYS A 10 -3.48 15.81 -1.02
CA LYS A 10 -3.34 16.20 0.39
C LYS A 10 -1.88 16.01 0.85
N LYS A 11 -1.46 16.89 1.77
CA LYS A 11 -0.15 16.87 2.41
C LYS A 11 -0.13 15.84 3.54
N VAL A 12 0.79 14.88 3.47
CA VAL A 12 0.87 13.72 4.37
C VAL A 12 2.18 13.79 5.16
N ASP A 13 2.11 13.58 6.48
CA ASP A 13 3.30 13.49 7.33
C ASP A 13 3.96 12.11 7.17
N PHE A 14 5.29 12.06 7.16
CA PHE A 14 6.00 10.78 7.21
C PHE A 14 5.84 10.07 8.56
N ASN A 15 5.59 10.81 9.64
CA ASN A 15 5.28 10.22 10.93
C ASN A 15 3.89 9.56 10.88
N ALA A 16 3.83 8.28 11.26
CA ALA A 16 2.63 7.47 11.22
C ALA A 16 2.58 6.60 12.48
N PRO A 17 1.64 6.85 13.40
CA PRO A 17 1.49 6.00 14.58
C PRO A 17 1.28 4.54 14.17
N GLY A 18 2.03 3.62 14.78
CA GLY A 18 1.90 2.18 14.50
C GLY A 18 2.69 1.65 13.29
N THR A 19 3.37 2.49 12.51
CA THR A 19 4.28 2.02 11.45
C THR A 19 5.52 2.90 11.30
N LYS A 20 6.70 2.28 11.13
CA LYS A 20 7.93 3.01 10.82
C LYS A 20 8.08 3.34 9.33
N ASN A 21 7.30 2.66 8.48
CA ASN A 21 7.41 2.73 7.02
C ASN A 21 6.05 3.07 6.42
N ARG A 22 5.58 4.32 6.61
CA ARG A 22 4.35 4.79 5.95
C ARG A 22 4.52 4.67 4.44
N ASN A 23 3.59 3.96 3.80
CA ASN A 23 3.60 3.77 2.36
C ASN A 23 2.25 4.20 1.72
N HIS A 24 1.22 4.51 2.50
CA HIS A 24 -0.05 5.04 1.98
C HIS A 24 -0.43 6.40 2.60
N CYS A 25 -1.29 7.12 1.87
CA CYS A 25 -1.92 8.35 2.33
C CYS A 25 -3.04 8.04 3.34
N PRO A 26 -3.09 8.68 4.52
CA PRO A 26 -4.14 8.41 5.50
C PRO A 26 -5.53 8.87 5.03
N TYR A 27 -5.57 9.84 4.10
CA TYR A 27 -6.82 10.48 3.65
C TYR A 27 -7.47 9.85 2.43
N CYS A 28 -6.78 8.93 1.75
CA CYS A 28 -7.34 8.23 0.58
C CYS A 28 -6.86 6.79 0.46
N LEU A 29 -5.98 6.34 1.35
CA LEU A 29 -5.40 5.00 1.44
C LEU A 29 -4.59 4.56 0.21
N TYR A 30 -4.42 5.41 -0.81
CA TYR A 30 -3.52 5.13 -1.94
C TYR A 30 -2.06 5.14 -1.50
N SER A 31 -1.32 4.21 -2.08
CA SER A 31 0.13 4.02 -1.93
C SER A 31 0.85 4.25 -3.26
N ILE A 32 2.18 4.20 -3.25
CA ILE A 32 3.03 4.25 -4.43
C ILE A 32 3.92 3.00 -4.43
N HIS A 33 4.10 2.38 -5.59
CA HIS A 33 4.92 1.19 -5.74
C HIS A 33 6.42 1.53 -5.84
N ILE A 34 7.01 1.87 -4.71
CA ILE A 34 8.41 2.31 -4.59
C ILE A 34 9.28 1.39 -3.76
N ASP A 35 8.72 0.40 -3.06
CA ASP A 35 9.48 -0.54 -2.24
C ASP A 35 9.69 -1.87 -2.98
N ILE A 36 10.94 -2.37 -3.04
CA ILE A 36 11.21 -3.79 -3.35
C ILE A 36 11.11 -4.55 -2.03
N GLU A 37 11.97 -4.20 -1.08
CA GLU A 37 11.85 -4.52 0.34
C GLU A 37 11.17 -3.39 1.12
N ILE A 38 10.51 -3.71 2.23
CA ILE A 38 9.74 -2.75 3.01
C ILE A 38 10.63 -1.56 3.44
N GLY A 39 10.30 -0.36 2.95
CA GLY A 39 10.99 0.89 3.28
C GLY A 39 12.27 1.19 2.49
N ASP A 40 12.69 0.33 1.55
CA ASP A 40 13.94 0.53 0.81
C ASP A 40 13.85 1.62 -0.28
N ARG A 41 12.65 1.93 -0.75
CA ARG A 41 12.37 2.91 -1.80
C ARG A 41 13.14 2.65 -3.12
N LYS A 42 13.42 1.38 -3.45
CA LYS A 42 14.23 0.98 -4.62
C LYS A 42 13.42 0.57 -5.86
N ASN A 43 12.11 0.41 -5.76
CA ASN A 43 11.28 -0.06 -6.87
C ASN A 43 11.07 1.05 -7.91
N LYS A 44 11.49 0.79 -9.15
CA LYS A 44 11.39 1.74 -10.27
C LYS A 44 9.98 1.81 -10.87
N CYS A 45 9.05 0.95 -10.47
CA CYS A 45 7.68 0.96 -10.98
C CYS A 45 6.99 2.31 -10.76
N MET A 46 7.07 2.83 -9.54
CA MET A 46 6.47 4.11 -9.13
C MET A 46 4.96 4.24 -9.41
N GLY A 47 4.29 3.14 -9.76
CA GLY A 47 2.87 3.12 -10.07
C GLY A 47 2.02 3.41 -8.83
N LEU A 48 0.88 4.06 -9.03
CA LEU A 48 -0.12 4.19 -7.97
C LEU A 48 -0.57 2.81 -7.51
N MET A 49 -0.69 2.63 -6.20
CA MET A 49 -1.23 1.41 -5.61
C MET A 49 -2.58 1.72 -4.98
N ARG A 50 -3.64 1.22 -5.63
CA ARG A 50 -5.02 1.40 -5.19
C ARG A 50 -5.31 0.50 -4.00
N PRO A 51 -5.98 1.00 -2.93
CA PRO A 51 -6.52 0.15 -1.88
C PRO A 51 -7.66 -0.68 -2.46
N ILE A 52 -7.46 -1.99 -2.61
CA ILE A 52 -8.46 -2.90 -3.17
C ILE A 52 -9.29 -3.60 -2.10
N GLY A 53 -8.87 -3.54 -0.83
CA GLY A 53 -9.59 -4.14 0.27
C GLY A 53 -8.79 -4.17 1.55
N LYS A 54 -9.32 -4.91 2.53
CA LYS A 54 -8.63 -5.28 3.77
C LYS A 54 -8.65 -6.79 3.99
N LEU A 55 -7.65 -7.29 4.70
CA LEU A 55 -7.53 -8.70 5.06
C LEU A 55 -7.43 -8.84 6.58
N LEU A 56 -8.21 -9.75 7.15
CA LEU A 56 -8.05 -10.18 8.54
C LEU A 56 -6.96 -11.26 8.63
N LYS A 57 -5.91 -10.98 9.39
CA LYS A 57 -4.86 -11.95 9.71
C LYS A 57 -5.32 -12.92 10.80
N GLN A 58 -4.56 -14.01 10.98
CA GLN A 58 -4.84 -15.03 12.00
C GLN A 58 -4.70 -14.51 13.43
N ASP A 59 -3.86 -13.50 13.65
CA ASP A 59 -3.66 -12.83 14.93
C ASP A 59 -4.74 -11.78 15.25
N GLY A 60 -5.76 -11.64 14.39
CA GLY A 60 -6.84 -10.67 14.54
C GLY A 60 -6.51 -9.28 14.03
N GLU A 61 -5.30 -9.03 13.50
CA GLU A 61 -4.96 -7.75 12.90
C GLU A 61 -5.57 -7.60 11.50
N GLU A 62 -6.19 -6.45 11.22
CA GLU A 62 -6.56 -6.05 9.87
C GLU A 62 -5.40 -5.33 9.17
N VAL A 63 -5.21 -5.63 7.88
CA VAL A 63 -4.25 -4.94 7.02
C VAL A 63 -4.90 -4.47 5.75
N LEU A 64 -4.41 -3.35 5.21
CA LEU A 64 -4.78 -2.87 3.89
C LEU A 64 -4.16 -3.78 2.83
N VAL A 65 -4.90 -4.01 1.76
CA VAL A 65 -4.42 -4.68 0.57
C VAL A 65 -4.42 -3.68 -0.58
N HIS A 66 -3.26 -3.52 -1.18
CA HIS A 66 -3.03 -2.59 -2.27
C HIS A 66 -2.68 -3.34 -3.55
N LYS A 67 -3.18 -2.86 -4.69
CA LYS A 67 -2.82 -3.36 -6.02
C LYS A 67 -2.18 -2.25 -6.84
N CYS A 68 -1.01 -2.49 -7.39
CA CYS A 68 -0.36 -1.57 -8.31
C CYS A 68 -1.17 -1.49 -9.61
N GLU A 69 -1.55 -0.28 -10.01
CA GLU A 69 -2.31 -0.02 -11.23
C GLU A 69 -1.44 -0.18 -12.50
N THR A 70 -0.11 -0.12 -12.35
CA THR A 70 0.84 -0.25 -13.48
C THR A 70 1.24 -1.69 -13.75
N CYS A 71 1.68 -2.43 -12.73
CA CYS A 71 2.28 -3.77 -12.89
C CYS A 71 1.44 -4.89 -12.29
N GLY A 72 0.34 -4.57 -11.62
CA GLY A 72 -0.58 -5.53 -11.03
C GLY A 72 -0.20 -6.08 -9.66
N GLU A 73 1.03 -5.88 -9.16
CA GLU A 73 1.53 -6.38 -7.86
C GLU A 73 0.56 -6.09 -6.70
N VAL A 74 0.33 -7.10 -5.85
CA VAL A 74 -0.49 -6.97 -4.64
C VAL A 74 0.38 -7.00 -3.39
N ARG A 75 0.29 -5.96 -2.56
CA ARG A 75 1.03 -5.83 -1.30
C ARG A 75 0.07 -5.61 -0.13
N LYS A 76 0.50 -6.04 1.06
CA LYS A 76 -0.22 -5.81 2.31
C LYS A 76 0.50 -4.77 3.13
N ASN A 77 -0.22 -3.77 3.60
CA ASN A 77 0.32 -2.71 4.44
C ASN A 77 -0.45 -2.66 5.76
N ARG A 78 0.27 -2.41 6.86
CA ARG A 78 -0.35 -2.17 8.16
C ARG A 78 -1.20 -0.90 8.10
N ILE A 79 -2.38 -0.94 8.73
CA ILE A 79 -3.22 0.24 8.96
C ILE A 79 -2.51 1.14 9.99
N ALA A 80 -2.28 2.39 9.66
CA ALA A 80 -1.67 3.37 10.56
C ALA A 80 -2.73 3.96 11.50
N GLY A 81 -2.31 4.40 12.69
CA GLY A 81 -3.23 4.93 13.70
C GLY A 81 -3.88 6.27 13.34
N ASP A 82 -3.42 6.93 12.27
CA ASP A 82 -3.98 8.17 11.74
C ASP A 82 -4.71 7.99 10.40
N ASP A 83 -4.93 6.74 9.95
CA ASP A 83 -5.72 6.47 8.76
C ASP A 83 -7.18 6.90 8.95
N ASP A 84 -7.79 7.42 7.89
CA ASP A 84 -9.22 7.73 7.89
C ASP A 84 -10.04 6.45 8.07
N TRP A 85 -10.67 6.36 9.23
CA TRP A 85 -11.23 5.09 9.67
C TRP A 85 -12.51 4.71 8.94
N ASP A 86 -13.24 5.70 8.42
CA ASP A 86 -14.42 5.45 7.60
C ASP A 86 -14.03 4.88 6.24
N LEU A 87 -12.92 5.34 5.66
CA LEU A 87 -12.40 4.76 4.43
C LEU A 87 -12.01 3.29 4.60
N VAL A 88 -11.29 2.95 5.67
CA VAL A 88 -10.87 1.55 5.86
C VAL A 88 -12.06 0.64 6.16
N LYS A 89 -13.04 1.10 6.95
CA LYS A 89 -14.27 0.33 7.21
C LYS A 89 -15.04 0.02 5.93
N ASN A 90 -15.09 0.98 5.00
CA ASN A 90 -15.78 0.84 3.72
C ASN A 90 -15.01 0.00 2.67
N LEU A 91 -13.76 -0.38 2.93
CA LEU A 91 -13.03 -1.32 2.07
C LEU A 91 -13.61 -2.74 2.19
N PRO A 92 -13.75 -3.49 1.07
CA PRO A 92 -14.19 -4.87 1.11
C PRO A 92 -13.20 -5.75 1.86
N ILE A 93 -13.71 -6.79 2.54
CA ILE A 93 -12.87 -7.84 3.12
C ILE A 93 -12.51 -8.83 2.02
N LEU A 94 -11.22 -9.09 1.85
CA LEU A 94 -10.70 -10.00 0.84
C LEU A 94 -10.42 -11.37 1.44
N GLU A 95 -10.64 -12.43 0.65
CA GLU A 95 -10.19 -13.77 0.98
C GLU A 95 -8.68 -13.91 0.73
N LYS A 96 -8.02 -14.93 1.29
CA LYS A 96 -6.56 -15.06 1.15
C LYS A 96 -6.11 -15.35 -0.29
N ASP A 97 -6.99 -15.94 -1.09
CA ASP A 97 -6.67 -16.47 -2.42
C ASP A 97 -6.62 -15.38 -3.51
N VAL A 98 -7.14 -14.17 -3.23
CA VAL A 98 -7.09 -13.01 -4.16
C VAL A 98 -5.77 -12.23 -4.11
N LEU A 99 -4.80 -12.68 -3.32
CA LEU A 99 -3.54 -11.95 -3.07
C LEU A 99 -2.37 -12.41 -3.95
N PHE A 100 -2.63 -13.28 -4.92
CA PHE A 100 -1.60 -13.81 -5.80
C PHE A 100 -1.59 -13.05 -7.14
N THR A 101 -0.43 -12.49 -7.48
CA THR A 101 -0.16 -11.91 -8.80
C THR A 101 0.92 -12.75 -9.49
N PRO A 102 0.54 -13.77 -10.28
CA PRO A 102 1.52 -14.52 -11.05
C PRO A 102 2.16 -13.57 -12.06
N ASN A 103 3.49 -13.60 -12.15
CA ASN A 103 4.32 -12.82 -13.06
C ASN A 103 4.31 -11.31 -12.79
N HIS A 104 4.92 -10.91 -11.68
CA HIS A 104 5.20 -9.51 -11.38
C HIS A 104 6.43 -9.02 -12.17
N PRO A 105 6.28 -8.11 -13.16
CA PRO A 105 7.38 -7.71 -14.03
C PRO A 105 8.45 -6.86 -13.34
N CYS A 106 8.22 -6.34 -12.13
CA CYS A 106 9.24 -5.54 -11.42
C CYS A 106 10.18 -6.36 -10.52
N ASN A 107 9.96 -7.69 -10.42
CA ASN A 107 10.91 -8.62 -9.79
C ASN A 107 11.91 -9.20 -10.81
N GLU A 108 11.72 -8.98 -12.11
CA GLU A 108 12.69 -9.32 -13.13
C GLU A 108 13.73 -8.20 -13.20
N THR A 109 14.89 -8.47 -12.59
CA THR A 109 16.10 -7.66 -12.66
C THR A 109 16.50 -7.39 -14.12
N SER A 110 16.03 -6.29 -14.71
CA SER A 110 16.61 -5.75 -15.95
C SER A 110 16.08 -4.36 -16.29
N ILE A 111 16.67 -3.33 -15.69
CA ILE A 111 16.87 -2.05 -16.38
C ILE A 111 18.33 -1.64 -16.11
N TRP A 112 19.18 -2.14 -17.03
CA TRP A 112 20.65 -2.07 -17.17
C TRP A 112 21.49 -2.96 -16.27
#